data_AF-A0A395IB44-F1
#
_entry.id   AF-A0A395IB44-F1
#
_cell.length_a   1.000
_cell.length_b   1.000
_cell.length_c   1.000
_cell.angle_alpha   90.00
_cell.angle_beta   90.00
_cell.angle_gamma   90.00
#
_symmetry.space_group_name_H-M   'P 1'
#
loop_
_entity.id
_entity.type
_entity.pdbx_description
1 polymer ?
#
loop_
_entity_poly.entity_id
_entity_poly.type
_entity_poly.pdbx_seq_one_letter_code
_entity_poly.pdbx_strand_id
1 'polypeptide(L)'
;MQLLKLGAILALAQAITAAQIKIKTTNPPANSYVSHCSVIVEDELFGCKGSSKPFKKECGKNQGVQTKSICGDASVTVDWYSAVLTFKSADGQTANCTLSSTKTEGHCDTSNPTEYPQEHNGAARLLNANTALWALAPIAAGLLI
;
A
#
# COMPACT_ATOMS: atom_id res chain seq x y z
N MET A 1 -23.70 5.56 -38.88
CA MET A 1 -22.99 6.78 -38.43
C MET A 1 -23.09 6.83 -36.90
N GLN A 2 -22.28 6.05 -36.18
CA GLN A 2 -20.97 6.44 -35.61
C GLN A 2 -21.03 7.71 -34.74
N LEU A 3 -21.22 7.52 -33.43
CA LEU A 3 -20.77 8.44 -32.38
C LEU A 3 -20.15 7.59 -31.27
N LEU A 4 -18.86 7.28 -31.44
CA LEU A 4 -18.01 6.70 -30.40
C LEU A 4 -17.88 7.72 -29.26
N LYS A 5 -18.52 7.46 -28.12
CA LYS A 5 -18.26 8.21 -26.89
C LYS A 5 -16.87 7.80 -26.39
N LEU A 6 -15.91 8.71 -26.56
CA LEU A 6 -14.56 8.64 -26.02
C LEU A 6 -14.60 8.27 -24.54
N GLY A 7 -13.88 7.20 -24.19
CA GLY A 7 -13.57 6.85 -22.82
C GLY A 7 -12.64 7.89 -22.19
N ALA A 8 -13.05 8.46 -21.06
CA ALA A 8 -12.16 9.21 -20.20
C ALA A 8 -11.52 8.20 -19.23
N ILE A 9 -10.36 7.66 -19.61
CA ILE A 9 -9.47 6.98 -18.68
C ILE A 9 -8.85 8.09 -17.82
N LEU A 10 -9.32 8.22 -16.58
CA LEU A 10 -8.63 9.02 -15.57
C LEU A 10 -7.34 8.28 -15.21
N ALA A 11 -6.29 8.50 -15.98
CA ALA A 11 -4.94 8.18 -15.57
C ALA A 11 -4.59 9.12 -14.40
N LEU A 12 -4.64 8.60 -13.17
CA LEU A 12 -3.96 9.24 -12.06
C LEU A 12 -2.50 9.40 -12.49
N ALA A 13 -2.06 10.64 -12.66
CA ALA A 13 -0.68 10.95 -12.97
C ALA A 13 0.19 10.55 -11.77
N GLN A 14 0.56 9.28 -11.70
CA GLN A 14 1.60 8.80 -10.81
C GLN A 14 2.88 9.50 -11.28
N ALA A 15 3.47 10.35 -10.44
CA ALA A 15 4.85 10.75 -10.66
C ALA A 15 5.66 9.46 -10.62
N ILE A 16 6.11 9.00 -11.79
CA ILE A 16 6.75 7.70 -12.02
C ILE A 16 8.18 7.77 -11.47
N THR A 17 8.32 7.92 -10.16
CA THR A 17 9.58 7.62 -9.50
C THR A 17 9.56 6.11 -9.27
N ALA A 18 10.33 5.40 -10.10
CA ALA A 18 10.56 3.97 -10.00
C ALA A 18 11.39 3.69 -8.74
N ALA A 19 10.90 2.82 -7.87
CA ALA A 19 11.66 2.35 -6.74
C ALA A 19 11.29 0.91 -6.40
N GLN A 20 12.30 0.08 -6.20
CA GLN A 20 12.14 -1.23 -5.61
C GLN A 20 11.79 -1.07 -4.12
N ILE A 21 10.64 -1.61 -3.73
CA ILE A 21 10.22 -1.67 -2.33
C ILE A 21 10.10 -3.12 -1.92
N LYS A 22 10.63 -3.47 -0.75
CA LYS A 22 10.47 -4.82 -0.17
C LYS A 22 10.11 -4.77 1.30
N ILE A 23 9.52 -5.85 1.78
CA ILE A 23 9.26 -6.07 3.21
C ILE A 23 10.22 -7.13 3.76
N LYS A 24 10.70 -6.92 4.98
CA LYS A 24 11.64 -7.83 5.62
C LYS A 24 11.30 -8.04 7.08
N THR A 25 11.36 -9.29 7.53
CA THR A 25 11.33 -9.60 8.96
C THR A 25 12.68 -9.23 9.58
N THR A 26 12.67 -8.36 10.58
CA THR A 26 13.82 -7.86 11.31
C THR A 26 13.68 -8.18 12.79
N ASN A 27 14.81 -8.36 13.47
CA ASN A 27 14.87 -8.58 14.90
C ASN A 27 15.57 -7.37 15.54
N PRO A 28 14.99 -6.76 16.59
CA PRO A 28 15.65 -5.67 17.27
C PRO A 28 16.91 -6.20 17.98
N PRO A 29 18.04 -5.45 17.96
CA PRO A 29 19.30 -5.91 18.54
C PRO A 29 19.19 -6.27 20.04
N ALA A 30 18.32 -5.57 20.76
CA ALA A 30 18.11 -5.77 22.20
C ALA A 30 17.29 -7.04 22.54
N ASN A 31 16.59 -7.64 21.57
CA ASN A 31 15.83 -8.87 21.80
C ASN A 31 15.59 -9.65 20.48
N SER A 32 16.43 -10.64 20.22
CA SER A 32 16.35 -11.47 19.01
C SER A 32 15.13 -12.39 18.94
N TYR A 33 14.41 -12.60 20.05
CA TYR A 33 13.20 -13.43 20.09
C TYR A 33 11.96 -12.70 19.60
N VAL A 34 12.04 -11.38 19.41
CA VAL A 34 10.95 -10.59 18.85
C VAL A 34 11.23 -10.33 17.37
N SER A 35 10.27 -10.69 16.53
CA SER A 35 10.34 -10.47 15.08
C SER A 35 9.33 -9.40 14.67
N HIS A 36 9.80 -8.44 13.89
CA HIS A 36 9.01 -7.34 13.34
C HIS A 36 9.10 -7.34 11.82
N CYS A 37 8.08 -6.85 11.13
CA CYS A 37 8.18 -6.57 9.70
C CYS A 37 8.60 -5.11 9.52
N SER A 38 9.40 -4.80 8.50
CA SER A 38 9.69 -3.42 8.10
C SER A 38 9.63 -3.31 6.58
N VAL A 39 9.16 -2.17 6.08
CA VAL A 39 9.25 -1.83 4.65
C VAL A 39 10.62 -1.22 4.41
N ILE A 40 11.25 -1.58 3.31
CA ILE A 40 12.54 -1.10 2.86
C ILE A 40 12.34 -0.54 1.46
N VAL A 41 12.65 0.74 1.30
CA VAL A 41 12.69 1.44 0.01
C VAL A 41 14.16 1.41 -0.42
N GLU A 42 14.48 0.59 -1.42
CA GLU A 42 15.88 0.32 -1.84
C GLU A 42 16.42 1.43 -2.74
N ASP A 43 15.57 2.01 -3.58
CA ASP A 43 15.89 3.14 -4.45
C ASP A 43 15.22 4.42 -3.98
N GLU A 44 15.78 5.57 -4.32
CA GLU A 44 15.22 6.84 -3.88
C GLU A 44 13.82 7.08 -4.47
N LEU A 45 12.82 7.17 -3.59
CA LEU A 45 11.42 7.43 -3.93
C LEU A 45 11.00 8.77 -3.31
N PHE A 46 10.80 9.79 -4.13
CA PHE A 46 10.50 11.16 -3.66
C PHE A 46 11.49 11.67 -2.60
N GLY A 47 12.79 11.44 -2.80
CA GLY A 47 13.84 11.83 -1.85
C GLY A 47 13.94 10.93 -0.60
N CYS A 48 13.20 9.81 -0.56
CA CYS A 48 13.24 8.85 0.55
C CYS A 48 13.89 7.53 0.13
N LYS A 49 14.91 7.11 0.88
CA LYS A 49 15.53 5.79 0.81
C LYS A 49 15.81 5.30 2.22
N GLY A 50 15.41 4.08 2.56
CA GLY A 50 15.65 3.52 3.89
C GLY A 50 14.54 2.60 4.37
N SER A 51 14.47 2.42 5.69
CA SER A 51 13.53 1.50 6.32
C SER A 51 12.47 2.22 7.15
N SER A 52 11.23 1.75 7.06
CA SER A 52 10.14 2.22 7.90
C SER A 52 10.37 1.86 9.37
N LYS A 53 9.63 2.51 10.27
CA LYS A 53 9.45 1.97 11.61
C LYS A 53 8.83 0.56 11.54
N PRO A 54 9.19 -0.34 12.47
CA PRO A 54 8.70 -1.71 12.44
C PRO A 54 7.19 -1.82 12.67
N PHE A 55 6.58 -2.76 11.96
CA PHE A 55 5.26 -3.30 12.25
C PHE A 55 5.35 -4.29 13.43
N LYS A 56 4.24 -4.44 14.16
CA LYS A 56 4.25 -5.15 15.45
C LYS A 56 4.61 -6.63 15.34
N LYS A 57 4.23 -7.29 14.24
CA LYS A 57 4.49 -8.72 14.01
C LYS A 57 5.45 -8.91 12.83
N GLU A 58 6.01 -10.11 12.71
CA GLU A 58 6.76 -10.55 11.53
C GLU A 58 5.92 -10.48 10.25
N CYS A 59 6.59 -10.41 9.10
CA CYS A 59 5.91 -10.39 7.82
C CYS A 59 5.10 -11.68 7.63
N GLY A 60 3.87 -11.58 7.11
CA GLY A 60 2.91 -12.68 7.01
C GLY A 60 2.05 -12.93 8.25
N LYS A 61 2.28 -12.21 9.35
CA LYS A 61 1.44 -12.27 10.58
C LYS A 61 0.74 -10.96 10.93
N ASN A 62 1.05 -9.87 10.21
CA ASN A 62 0.32 -8.62 10.34
C ASN A 62 -1.06 -8.74 9.67
N GLN A 63 -2.01 -7.91 10.11
CA GLN A 63 -3.39 -7.95 9.66
C GLN A 63 -3.94 -6.54 9.46
N GLY A 64 -4.97 -6.43 8.62
CA GLY A 64 -5.66 -5.20 8.30
C GLY A 64 -4.77 -4.20 7.56
N VAL A 65 -5.13 -2.92 7.67
CA VAL A 65 -4.36 -1.81 7.09
C VAL A 65 -3.53 -1.17 8.20
N GLN A 66 -2.21 -1.06 7.99
CA GLN A 66 -1.31 -0.48 8.97
C GLN A 66 -0.39 0.55 8.31
N THR A 67 -0.20 1.68 8.99
CA THR A 67 0.68 2.77 8.55
C THR A 67 1.87 2.90 9.47
N LYS A 68 3.05 3.16 8.90
CA LYS A 68 4.30 3.43 9.61
C LYS A 68 5.02 4.60 8.98
N SER A 69 5.70 5.39 9.81
CA SER A 69 6.57 6.45 9.34
C SER A 69 7.86 5.88 8.72
N ILE A 70 8.40 6.62 7.76
CA ILE A 70 9.65 6.36 7.06
C ILE A 70 10.24 7.72 6.66
N CYS A 71 11.58 7.86 6.60
CA CYS A 71 12.24 9.10 6.15
C CYS A 71 11.70 10.39 6.82
N GLY A 72 11.52 10.38 8.14
CA GLY A 72 10.94 11.51 8.88
C GLY A 72 9.41 11.54 8.77
N ASP A 73 8.89 12.47 7.96
CA ASP A 73 7.46 12.76 7.84
C ASP A 73 6.74 11.98 6.72
N ALA A 74 7.48 11.19 5.94
CA ALA A 74 6.87 10.27 5.00
C ALA A 74 6.26 9.05 5.72
N SER A 75 5.37 8.35 5.02
CA SER A 75 4.70 7.17 5.56
C SER A 75 4.51 6.09 4.52
N VAL A 76 4.50 4.84 4.98
CA VAL A 76 4.12 3.66 4.22
C VAL A 76 2.91 3.04 4.86
N THR A 77 1.89 2.76 4.05
CA THR A 77 0.68 2.05 4.45
C THR A 77 0.66 0.72 3.72
N VAL A 78 0.50 -0.36 4.47
CA VAL A 78 0.38 -1.72 3.92
C VAL A 78 -0.99 -2.25 4.29
N ASP A 79 -1.76 -2.64 3.28
CA ASP A 79 -2.94 -3.48 3.45
C ASP A 79 -2.49 -4.94 3.40
N TRP A 80 -2.36 -5.56 4.57
CA TRP A 80 -1.89 -6.95 4.71
C TRP A 80 -2.89 -7.98 4.17
N TYR A 81 -4.13 -7.58 3.90
CA TYR A 81 -5.11 -8.44 3.24
C TYR A 81 -4.92 -8.42 1.73
N SER A 82 -4.72 -7.24 1.16
CA SER A 82 -4.64 -7.05 -0.29
C SER A 82 -3.24 -7.03 -0.89
N ALA A 83 -2.21 -7.07 -0.04
CA ALA A 83 -0.81 -6.89 -0.41
C ALA A 83 -0.50 -5.53 -1.06
N VAL A 84 -1.44 -4.58 -1.02
CA VAL A 84 -1.24 -3.23 -1.56
C VAL A 84 -0.40 -2.41 -0.59
N LEU A 85 0.69 -1.85 -1.11
CA LEU A 85 1.54 -0.90 -0.41
C LEU A 85 1.35 0.49 -1.02
N THR A 86 1.21 1.48 -0.16
CA THR A 86 1.13 2.89 -0.54
C THR A 86 2.19 3.68 0.21
N PHE A 87 3.05 4.35 -0.52
CA PHE A 87 3.99 5.35 -0.01
C PHE A 87 3.36 6.74 -0.12
N LYS A 88 3.52 7.56 0.91
CA LYS A 88 3.17 8.98 0.92
C LYS A 88 4.35 9.79 1.42
N SER A 89 4.87 10.69 0.58
CA SER A 89 5.93 11.64 0.94
C SER A 89 5.41 12.75 1.87
N ALA A 90 6.32 13.49 2.49
CA ALA A 90 6.00 14.66 3.31
C ALA A 90 5.22 15.73 2.51
N ASP A 91 5.55 15.92 1.23
CA ASP A 91 4.93 16.89 0.33
C ASP A 91 3.59 16.42 -0.26
N GLY A 92 3.10 15.24 0.16
CA GLY A 92 1.81 14.70 -0.27
C GLY A 92 1.84 13.91 -1.58
N GLN A 93 3.00 13.75 -2.23
CA GLN A 93 3.16 12.83 -3.36
C GLN A 93 2.94 11.39 -2.91
N THR A 94 2.34 10.57 -3.78
CA THR A 94 2.03 9.17 -3.47
C THR A 94 2.51 8.24 -4.57
N ALA A 95 2.96 7.05 -4.18
CA ALA A 95 3.22 5.93 -5.06
C ALA A 95 2.55 4.68 -4.46
N ASN A 96 2.08 3.79 -5.31
CA ASN A 96 1.51 2.53 -4.88
C ASN A 96 2.11 1.38 -5.68
N CYS A 97 1.99 0.18 -5.12
CA CYS A 97 2.37 -1.05 -5.79
C CYS A 97 1.68 -2.23 -5.08
N THR A 98 1.57 -3.35 -5.77
CA THR A 98 1.14 -4.60 -5.16
C THR A 98 2.37 -5.44 -4.83
N LEU A 99 2.51 -5.88 -3.58
CA LEU A 99 3.61 -6.76 -3.18
C LEU A 99 3.40 -8.16 -3.76
N SER A 100 4.48 -8.80 -4.18
CA SER A 100 4.52 -10.21 -4.60
C SER A 100 4.11 -11.18 -3.49
N SER A 101 4.27 -10.78 -2.23
CA SER A 101 3.79 -11.49 -1.05
C SER A 101 3.73 -10.57 0.15
N THR A 102 2.90 -10.90 1.15
CA THR A 102 2.91 -10.26 2.47
C THR A 102 3.92 -10.88 3.44
N LYS A 103 4.66 -11.91 3.00
CA LYS A 103 5.74 -12.58 3.75
C LYS A 103 7.09 -11.88 3.54
N THR A 104 8.10 -12.25 4.32
CA THR A 104 9.44 -11.67 4.20
C THR A 104 9.99 -11.82 2.77
N GLU A 105 10.72 -10.81 2.30
CA GLU A 105 11.22 -10.66 0.92
C GLU A 105 10.12 -10.47 -0.16
N GLY A 106 8.86 -10.31 0.27
CA GLY A 106 7.81 -9.75 -0.58
C GLY A 106 8.22 -8.37 -1.07
N HIS A 107 8.03 -8.11 -2.36
CA HIS A 107 8.55 -6.91 -3.01
C HIS A 107 7.63 -6.44 -4.12
N CYS A 108 7.85 -5.21 -4.56
CA CYS A 108 7.16 -4.61 -5.69
C CYS A 108 8.05 -3.53 -6.31
N ASP A 109 7.71 -3.13 -7.53
CA ASP A 109 8.26 -1.94 -8.18
C ASP A 109 7.13 -0.93 -8.39
N THR A 110 7.34 0.32 -7.96
CA THR A 110 6.37 1.41 -8.15
C THR A 110 6.23 1.83 -9.61
N SER A 111 7.17 1.49 -10.49
CA SER A 111 7.08 1.69 -11.93
C SER A 111 6.21 0.65 -12.64
N ASN A 112 6.01 -0.50 -12.00
CA ASN A 112 5.10 -1.55 -12.45
C ASN A 112 4.12 -1.94 -11.33
N PRO A 113 3.23 -1.03 -10.92
CA PRO A 113 2.41 -1.20 -9.72
C PRO A 113 1.43 -2.39 -9.78
N THR A 114 1.20 -2.92 -10.99
CA THR A 114 0.31 -4.04 -11.30
C THR A 114 1.06 -5.32 -11.68
N GLU A 115 2.36 -5.40 -11.44
CA GLU A 115 3.17 -6.60 -11.74
C GLU A 115 2.59 -7.86 -11.08
N TYR A 116 2.10 -7.70 -9.85
CA TYR A 116 1.49 -8.77 -9.06
C TYR A 116 -0.02 -8.58 -8.95
N PRO A 117 -0.81 -9.66 -9.04
CA PRO A 117 -2.25 -9.57 -8.81
C PRO A 117 -2.52 -9.19 -7.36
N GLN A 118 -3.53 -8.35 -7.15
CA GLN A 118 -3.98 -8.03 -5.80
C GLN A 118 -4.50 -9.31 -5.13
N GLU A 119 -3.81 -9.78 -4.10
CA GLU A 119 -4.27 -10.94 -3.34
C GLU A 119 -5.52 -10.59 -2.53
N HIS A 120 -6.36 -11.57 -2.25
CA HIS A 120 -7.46 -11.45 -1.31
C HIS A 120 -7.29 -12.57 -0.31
N ASN A 121 -6.45 -12.36 0.70
CA ASN A 121 -5.98 -13.39 1.64
C ASN A 121 -7.04 -13.90 2.65
N GLY A 122 -8.32 -13.97 2.25
CA GLY A 122 -9.43 -14.56 3.03
C GLY A 122 -9.80 -13.90 4.37
N ALA A 123 -9.05 -12.90 4.85
CA ALA A 123 -9.42 -12.15 6.05
C ALA A 123 -10.59 -11.20 5.73
N ALA A 124 -11.74 -11.42 6.39
CA ALA A 124 -12.88 -10.52 6.28
C ALA A 124 -12.43 -9.07 6.49
N ARG A 125 -12.75 -8.19 5.54
CA ARG A 125 -12.69 -6.74 5.74
C ARG A 125 -13.59 -6.42 6.93
N LEU A 126 -13.03 -6.35 8.13
CA LEU A 126 -13.66 -5.64 9.24
C LEU A 126 -13.71 -4.19 8.78
N LEU A 127 -14.88 -3.78 8.27
CA LEU A 127 -15.21 -2.41 7.91
C LEU A 127 -15.07 -1.56 9.17
N ASN A 128 -13.84 -1.11 9.44
CA ASN A 128 -13.57 -0.17 10.50
C ASN A 128 -14.16 1.16 10.02
N ALA A 129 -15.22 1.61 10.68
CA ALA A 129 -16.08 2.73 10.28
C ALA A 129 -15.38 4.11 10.24
N ASN A 130 -14.06 4.17 10.46
CA ASN A 130 -13.23 5.37 10.29
C ASN A 130 -12.44 5.40 8.97
N THR A 131 -12.61 4.42 8.09
CA THR A 131 -12.04 4.41 6.71
C THR A 131 -13.11 4.40 5.60
N ALA A 132 -14.37 4.61 5.96
CA ALA A 132 -15.52 4.54 5.06
C ALA A 132 -15.82 5.87 4.33
N LEU A 133 -14.80 6.59 3.86
CA LEU A 133 -14.98 7.77 2.98
C LEU A 133 -14.45 7.56 1.55
N TRP A 134 -13.99 6.35 1.21
CA TRP A 134 -13.49 6.07 -0.14
C TRP A 134 -14.05 4.78 -0.78
N ALA A 135 -15.10 4.21 -0.19
CA ALA A 135 -15.82 3.08 -0.77
C ALA A 135 -17.30 3.46 -0.96
N LEU A 136 -17.60 3.95 -2.17
CA LEU A 136 -18.89 4.05 -2.86
C LEU A 136 -20.17 3.77 -2.03
N ALA A 137 -21.02 4.79 -1.91
CA ALA A 137 -22.47 4.60 -1.89
C ALA A 137 -23.13 5.63 -2.81
N PRO A 138 -23.80 5.21 -3.90
CA PRO A 138 -24.82 6.03 -4.53
C PRO A 138 -26.05 5.99 -3.63
N ILE A 139 -26.42 7.13 -3.04
CA ILE A 139 -27.77 7.25 -2.47
C ILE A 139 -28.71 7.38 -3.66
N ALA A 140 -29.23 6.23 -4.11
CA ALA A 140 -30.46 6.18 -4.85
C ALA A 140 -31.60 6.56 -3.88
N ALA A 141 -32.00 7.83 -3.93
CA ALA A 141 -33.30 8.31 -3.47
C ALA A 141 -33.79 9.26 -4.59
N GLY A 142 -34.89 9.04 -5.31
CA GLY A 142 -35.95 8.07 -5.10
C GLY A 142 -36.54 7.56 -6.41
N LEU A 143 -37.23 6.43 -6.25
CA LEU A 143 -38.20 5.88 -7.19
C LEU A 143 -39.58 6.46 -6.84
N LEU A 144 -40.41 6.71 -7.86
CA LEU A 144 -41.87 7.00 -7.84
C LEU A 144 -42.20 8.43 -7.36
N ILE A 145 -42.64 9.40 -8.18
CA ILE A 145 -43.62 9.44 -9.29
C ILE A 145 -43.11 10.41 -10.36
#